data_AF-A0A8C4F491-F1
#
_entry.id   AF-A0A8C4F491-F1
#
_cell.length_a   1.000
_cell.length_b   1.000
_cell.length_c   1.000
_cell.angle_alpha   90.00
_cell.angle_beta   90.00
_cell.angle_gamma   90.00
#
_symmetry.space_group_name_H-M   'P 1'
#
loop_
_entity.id
_entity.type
_entity.pdbx_description
1 polymer ?
#
loop_
_entity_poly.entity_id
_entity_poly.type
_entity_poly.pdbx_seq_one_letter_code
_entity_poly.pdbx_strand_id
1 'polypeptide(L)'
;VPFHWHGGVNQLGGVFINGRPLPHVVRQRIVELAQRGVRPCEISRRLRVSHGCVSKILARYNETGSIRPGVIGGSKPKVATPRVVQMILHLKHTNPTMFAWEIRDRLLLERVCDHDSVPSISSINRYE
;
A
#
# COMPACT_ATOMS: atom_id res chain seq x y z
N VAL A 1 -14.63 14.73 -9.55
CA VAL A 1 -13.44 15.54 -9.92
C VAL A 1 -12.59 14.70 -10.86
N PRO A 2 -12.41 15.07 -12.14
CA PRO A 2 -11.55 14.29 -13.02
C PRO A 2 -10.10 14.57 -12.63
N PHE A 3 -9.39 13.54 -12.17
CA PHE A 3 -7.94 13.60 -11.98
C PHE A 3 -7.31 13.81 -13.37
N HIS A 4 -7.01 15.05 -13.73
CA HIS A 4 -6.13 15.32 -14.85
C HIS A 4 -4.73 14.82 -14.48
N TRP A 5 -4.36 13.66 -15.03
CA TRP A 5 -3.00 13.14 -14.98
C TRP A 5 -2.12 14.01 -15.88
N HIS A 6 -1.76 15.19 -15.40
CA HIS A 6 -0.79 16.03 -16.09
C HIS A 6 0.57 15.32 -16.03
N GLY A 7 0.97 14.72 -17.15
CA GLY A 7 2.34 14.33 -17.39
C GLY A 7 3.24 15.56 -17.31
N GLY A 8 4.40 15.40 -16.69
CA GLY A 8 5.41 16.45 -16.56
C GLY A 8 6.72 16.04 -17.23
N VAL A 9 7.55 17.03 -17.53
CA VAL A 9 8.93 16.83 -17.95
C VAL A 9 9.84 17.34 -16.85
N ASN A 10 10.78 16.50 -16.39
CA ASN A 10 11.74 16.89 -15.37
C ASN A 10 12.90 17.71 -15.96
N GLN A 11 13.79 18.24 -15.12
CA GLN A 11 14.95 19.05 -15.54
C GLN A 11 15.95 18.30 -16.45
N LEU A 12 15.90 16.96 -16.47
CA LEU A 12 16.73 16.13 -17.34
C LEU A 12 16.03 15.80 -18.66
N GLY A 13 14.85 16.38 -18.94
CA GLY A 13 14.07 16.12 -20.14
C GLY A 13 13.35 14.77 -20.14
N GLY A 14 13.19 14.13 -18.97
CA GLY A 14 12.48 12.86 -18.82
C GLY A 14 11.01 13.05 -18.48
N VAL A 15 10.15 12.26 -19.12
CA VAL A 15 8.69 12.30 -18.92
C VAL A 15 8.30 11.49 -17.69
N PHE A 16 7.39 12.01 -16.89
CA PHE A 16 6.85 11.34 -15.71
C PHE A 16 5.38 11.69 -15.48
N ILE A 17 4.69 10.88 -14.66
CA ILE A 17 3.32 11.13 -14.24
C ILE A 17 3.33 11.40 -12.73
N ASN A 18 2.84 12.57 -12.32
CA ASN A 18 2.74 12.94 -10.92
C ASN A 18 1.93 11.90 -10.11
N GLY A 19 2.47 11.49 -8.95
CA GLY A 19 1.83 10.52 -8.06
C GLY A 19 1.83 9.06 -8.55
N ARG A 20 2.46 8.75 -9.69
CA ARG A 20 2.56 7.37 -10.20
C ARG A 20 4.01 6.86 -10.13
N PRO A 21 4.21 5.54 -9.91
CA PRO A 21 5.52 4.92 -10.08
C PRO A 21 6.07 5.12 -11.49
N LEU A 22 7.41 5.10 -11.61
CA LEU A 22 8.04 4.93 -12.92
C LEU A 22 7.58 3.64 -13.59
N PRO A 23 7.46 3.62 -14.94
CA PRO A 23 7.14 2.41 -15.68
C PRO A 23 8.09 1.26 -15.34
N HIS A 24 7.56 0.04 -15.32
CA HIS A 24 8.32 -1.16 -14.96
C HIS A 24 9.62 -1.30 -15.77
N VAL A 25 9.55 -1.06 -17.09
CA VAL A 25 10.70 -1.12 -18.00
C VAL A 25 11.82 -0.16 -17.58
N VAL A 26 11.49 1.05 -17.14
CA VAL A 26 12.49 2.04 -16.69
C VAL A 26 13.13 1.59 -15.38
N ARG A 27 12.32 1.06 -14.44
CA ARG A 27 12.80 0.54 -13.15
C ARG A 27 13.75 -0.65 -13.34
N GLN A 28 13.40 -1.56 -14.24
CA GLN A 28 14.24 -2.69 -14.63
C GLN A 28 15.56 -2.18 -15.24
N ARG A 29 15.50 -1.22 -16.16
CA ARG A 29 16.69 -0.66 -16.80
C ARG A 29 17.65 0.02 -15.82
N ILE A 30 17.12 0.67 -14.78
CA ILE A 30 17.93 1.24 -13.69
C ILE A 30 18.77 0.14 -13.00
N VAL A 31 18.14 -0.98 -12.66
CA VAL A 31 18.81 -2.10 -11.98
C VAL A 31 19.81 -2.78 -12.91
N GLU A 32 19.45 -3.04 -14.17
CA GLU A 32 20.35 -3.65 -15.15
C GLU A 32 21.64 -2.84 -15.34
N LEU A 33 21.53 -1.51 -15.43
CA LEU A 33 22.71 -0.64 -15.59
C LEU A 33 23.58 -0.65 -14.33
N ALA A 34 22.98 -0.64 -13.14
CA ALA A 34 23.72 -0.71 -11.89
C ALA A 34 24.46 -2.05 -11.74
N GLN A 35 23.84 -3.16 -12.11
CA GLN A 35 24.49 -4.50 -12.11
C GLN A 35 25.66 -4.58 -13.09
N ARG A 36 25.65 -3.79 -14.17
CA ARG A 36 26.77 -3.64 -15.11
C ARG A 36 27.86 -2.68 -14.60
N GLY A 37 27.77 -2.19 -13.36
CA GLY A 37 28.74 -1.29 -12.74
C GLY A 37 28.57 0.19 -13.15
N VAL A 38 27.49 0.57 -13.83
CA VAL A 38 27.25 1.97 -14.22
C VAL A 38 26.90 2.79 -12.98
N ARG A 39 27.53 3.95 -12.83
CA ARG A 39 27.34 4.81 -11.66
C ARG A 39 25.91 5.39 -11.62
N PRO A 40 25.26 5.51 -10.44
CA PRO A 40 23.89 6.03 -10.33
C PRO A 40 23.68 7.42 -10.96
N CYS A 41 24.67 8.31 -10.87
CA CYS A 41 24.63 9.63 -11.51
C CYS A 41 24.58 9.54 -13.04
N GLU A 42 25.25 8.53 -13.62
CA GLU A 42 25.23 8.28 -15.05
C GLU A 42 23.93 7.62 -15.49
N ILE A 43 23.41 6.66 -14.71
CA ILE A 43 22.08 6.07 -14.93
C ILE A 43 21.00 7.16 -14.96
N SER A 44 21.06 8.10 -14.01
CA SER A 44 20.15 9.24 -13.93
C SER A 44 20.15 10.07 -15.22
N ARG A 45 21.33 10.40 -15.76
CA ARG A 45 21.46 11.15 -17.01
C ARG A 45 21.00 10.35 -18.23
N ARG A 46 21.42 9.08 -18.35
CA ARG A 46 21.09 8.20 -19.49
C ARG A 46 19.59 7.94 -19.60
N LEU A 47 18.92 7.71 -18.47
CA LEU A 47 17.49 7.41 -18.43
C LEU A 47 16.61 8.66 -18.22
N ARG A 48 17.22 9.83 -18.06
CA ARG A 48 16.54 11.10 -17.75
C ARG A 48 15.62 10.99 -16.53
N VAL A 49 16.04 10.21 -15.54
CA VAL A 49 15.33 10.02 -14.27
C VAL A 49 16.08 10.78 -13.19
N SER A 50 15.37 11.42 -12.26
CA SER A 50 16.01 12.15 -11.16
C SER A 50 16.91 11.24 -10.31
N HIS A 51 18.06 11.78 -9.87
CA HIS A 51 19.02 11.02 -9.08
C HIS A 51 18.40 10.38 -7.84
N GLY A 52 17.54 11.12 -7.13
CA GLY A 52 16.83 10.60 -5.96
C GLY A 52 15.90 9.42 -6.27
N CYS A 53 15.29 9.38 -7.46
CA CYS A 53 14.46 8.25 -7.88
C CYS A 53 15.33 7.01 -8.20
N VAL A 54 16.45 7.20 -8.91
CA VAL A 54 17.44 6.13 -9.16
C VAL A 54 17.94 5.54 -7.84
N SER A 55 18.39 6.39 -6.92
CA SER A 55 18.89 5.96 -5.60
C SER A 55 17.84 5.17 -4.82
N LYS A 56 16.58 5.63 -4.81
CA LYS A 56 15.48 4.97 -4.09
C LYS A 56 15.14 3.60 -4.67
N ILE A 57 15.20 3.45 -5.99
CA ILE A 57 14.95 2.16 -6.65
C ILE A 57 16.08 1.18 -6.34
N LEU A 58 17.34 1.63 -6.43
CA LEU A 58 18.50 0.78 -6.15
C LEU A 58 18.57 0.36 -4.67
N ALA A 59 18.30 1.27 -3.73
CA ALA A 59 18.25 0.94 -2.31
C ALA A 59 17.20 -0.15 -2.03
N ARG A 60 15.97 0.03 -2.51
CA ARG A 60 14.91 -0.97 -2.37
C ARG A 60 15.26 -2.30 -3.02
N TYR A 61 15.90 -2.28 -4.20
CA TYR A 61 16.33 -3.50 -4.88
C TYR A 61 17.39 -4.25 -4.06
N ASN A 62 18.35 -3.55 -3.48
CA ASN A 62 19.37 -4.16 -2.62
C ASN A 62 18.77 -4.72 -1.32
N GLU A 63 17.74 -4.08 -0.76
CA GLU A 63 17.06 -4.54 0.45
C GLU A 63 16.12 -5.74 0.22
N THR A 64 15.43 -5.79 -0.93
CA THR A 64 14.29 -6.71 -1.13
C THR A 64 14.41 -7.61 -2.37
N GLY A 65 15.34 -7.33 -3.27
CA GLY A 65 15.42 -7.96 -4.60
C GLY A 65 14.28 -7.55 -5.56
N SER A 66 13.33 -6.71 -5.14
CA SER A 66 12.13 -6.42 -5.92
C SER A 66 12.21 -5.08 -6.66
N ILE A 67 11.97 -5.14 -7.98
CA ILE A 67 11.78 -3.94 -8.80
C ILE A 67 10.35 -3.40 -8.76
N ARG A 68 9.40 -4.10 -8.12
CA ARG A 68 8.01 -3.64 -8.05
C ARG A 68 7.89 -2.43 -7.11
N PRO A 69 7.09 -1.41 -7.46
CA PRO A 69 6.79 -0.33 -6.52
C PRO A 69 6.11 -0.89 -5.27
N GLY A 70 6.29 -0.21 -4.14
CA GLY A 70 5.50 -0.53 -2.94
C GLY A 70 4.02 -0.33 -3.18
N VAL A 71 3.18 -0.89 -2.29
CA VAL A 71 1.75 -0.64 -2.30
C VAL A 71 1.52 0.87 -2.10
N ILE A 72 0.91 1.52 -3.09
CA ILE A 72 0.56 2.94 -3.02
C ILE A 72 -0.92 3.04 -2.69
N GLY A 73 -1.23 3.69 -1.58
CA GLY A 73 -2.59 3.84 -1.08
C GLY A 73 -3.00 2.75 -0.09
N GLY A 74 -4.23 2.90 0.41
CA GLY A 74 -4.77 2.14 1.54
C GLY A 74 -4.77 2.95 2.82
N SER A 75 -5.85 2.85 3.59
CA SER A 75 -5.90 3.35 4.96
C SER A 75 -5.56 2.21 5.92
N LYS A 76 -4.85 2.51 7.00
CA LYS A 76 -4.78 1.55 8.12
C LYS A 76 -6.22 1.35 8.62
N PRO A 77 -6.66 0.09 8.82
CA PRO A 77 -8.01 -0.16 9.32
C PRO A 77 -8.16 0.43 10.72
N LYS A 78 -9.04 1.43 10.87
CA LYS A 78 -9.27 2.13 12.15
C LYS A 78 -10.12 1.30 13.12
N VAL A 79 -11.13 0.61 12.59
CA VAL A 79 -12.13 -0.15 13.39
C VAL A 79 -11.99 -1.67 13.23
N ALA A 80 -11.49 -2.13 12.08
CA ALA A 80 -11.22 -3.54 11.80
C ALA A 80 -9.80 -3.92 12.21
N THR A 81 -9.46 -3.67 13.47
CA THR A 81 -8.14 -4.09 14.00
C THR A 81 -8.09 -5.63 14.04
N PRO A 82 -6.89 -6.25 13.99
CA PRO A 82 -6.76 -7.71 13.99
C PRO A 82 -7.49 -8.38 15.17
N ARG A 83 -7.43 -7.77 16.37
CA ARG A 83 -8.12 -8.25 17.57
C ARG A 83 -9.64 -8.28 17.41
N VAL A 84 -10.21 -7.22 16.83
CA VAL A 84 -11.66 -7.12 16.58
C VAL A 84 -12.10 -8.17 15.56
N VAL A 85 -11.36 -8.30 14.47
CA VAL A 85 -11.65 -9.28 13.41
C VAL A 85 -11.58 -10.71 13.96
N GLN A 86 -10.55 -11.03 14.76
CA GLN A 86 -10.43 -12.34 15.40
C GLN A 86 -11.61 -12.64 16.33
N MET A 87 -12.07 -11.65 17.11
CA MET A 87 -13.24 -11.84 17.98
C MET A 87 -14.52 -12.07 17.18
N ILE A 88 -14.74 -11.31 16.09
CA ILE A 88 -15.89 -11.51 15.19
C ILE A 88 -15.90 -12.95 14.64
N LEU A 89 -14.76 -13.40 14.10
CA LEU A 89 -14.62 -14.75 13.57
C LEU A 89 -14.82 -15.82 14.64
N HIS A 90 -14.31 -15.60 15.85
CA HIS A 90 -14.49 -16.53 16.97
C HIS A 90 -15.95 -16.65 17.40
N LEU A 91 -16.67 -15.53 17.54
CA LEU A 91 -18.09 -15.51 17.89
C LEU A 91 -18.93 -16.21 16.82
N LYS A 92 -18.65 -15.97 15.53
CA LYS A 92 -19.32 -16.65 14.41
C LYS A 92 -19.00 -18.14 14.33
N HIS A 93 -17.76 -18.53 14.59
CA HIS A 93 -17.39 -19.94 14.61
C HIS A 93 -18.08 -20.69 15.75
N THR A 94 -18.19 -20.04 16.92
CA THR A 94 -18.83 -20.62 18.11
C THR A 94 -20.35 -20.64 17.99
N ASN A 95 -20.94 -19.63 17.35
CA ASN A 95 -22.38 -19.52 17.12
C ASN A 95 -22.66 -18.93 15.71
N PRO A 96 -22.79 -19.79 14.68
CA PRO A 96 -23.00 -19.34 13.30
C PRO A 96 -24.29 -18.55 13.09
N THR A 97 -25.32 -18.78 13.91
CA THR A 97 -26.61 -18.09 13.81
C THR A 97 -26.62 -16.72 14.49
N MET A 98 -25.54 -16.34 15.19
CA MET A 98 -25.43 -15.05 15.87
C MET A 98 -25.47 -13.91 14.85
N PHE A 99 -26.39 -12.96 15.00
CA PHE A 99 -26.53 -11.81 14.11
C PHE A 99 -25.41 -10.78 14.33
N ALA A 100 -25.10 -10.00 13.30
CA ALA A 100 -24.04 -8.98 13.40
C ALA A 100 -24.29 -7.89 14.45
N TRP A 101 -25.54 -7.59 14.80
CA TRP A 101 -25.85 -6.67 15.89
C TRP A 101 -25.53 -7.28 17.26
N GLU A 102 -25.74 -8.58 17.44
CA GLU A 102 -25.37 -9.31 18.67
C GLU A 102 -23.85 -9.37 18.82
N ILE A 103 -23.13 -9.55 17.70
CA ILE A 103 -21.67 -9.48 17.68
C ILE A 103 -21.20 -8.08 18.08
N ARG A 104 -21.83 -7.03 17.54
CA ARG A 104 -21.51 -5.64 17.89
C ARG A 104 -21.66 -5.40 19.38
N ASP A 105 -22.75 -5.87 19.97
CA ASP A 105 -23.03 -5.70 21.39
C ASP A 105 -22.06 -6.52 22.26
N ARG A 106 -21.67 -7.73 21.83
CA ARG A 106 -20.62 -8.51 22.50
C ARG A 106 -19.25 -7.85 22.45
N LEU A 107 -18.88 -7.22 21.32
CA LEU A 107 -17.62 -6.48 21.19
C LEU A 107 -17.53 -5.31 22.19
N LEU A 108 -18.64 -4.62 22.44
CA LEU A 108 -18.73 -3.57 23.45
C LEU A 108 -18.72 -4.14 24.87
N LEU A 109 -19.50 -5.20 25.11
CA LEU A 109 -19.63 -5.83 26.43
C LEU A 109 -18.31 -6.39 26.94
N GLU A 110 -17.54 -7.05 26.07
CA GLU A 110 -16.23 -7.61 26.40
C GLU A 110 -15.09 -6.58 26.31
N ARG A 111 -15.42 -5.31 26.08
CA ARG A 111 -14.47 -4.19 25.92
C ARG A 111 -13.37 -4.48 24.91
N VAL A 112 -13.74 -5.15 23.82
CA VAL A 112 -12.87 -5.31 22.64
C VAL A 112 -12.88 -4.02 21.82
N CYS A 113 -14.01 -3.32 21.81
CA CYS A 113 -14.21 -2.01 21.21
C CYS A 113 -14.88 -1.04 22.20
N ASP A 114 -14.58 0.24 22.07
CA ASP A 114 -15.39 1.36 22.58
C ASP A 114 -16.42 1.82 21.53
N HIS A 115 -17.38 2.66 21.95
CA HIS A 115 -18.43 3.20 21.07
C HIS A 115 -17.90 3.91 19.81
N ASP A 116 -16.71 4.51 19.85
CA ASP A 116 -16.09 5.19 18.70
C ASP A 116 -15.29 4.24 17.79
N SER A 117 -14.94 3.05 18.29
CA SER A 117 -14.08 2.09 17.60
C SER A 117 -14.83 0.85 17.10
N VAL A 118 -16.06 0.65 17.57
CA VAL A 118 -16.86 -0.51 17.23
C VAL A 118 -17.23 -0.49 15.74
N PRO A 119 -17.03 -1.60 15.01
CA PRO A 119 -17.38 -1.66 13.59
C PRO A 119 -18.90 -1.55 13.39
N SER A 120 -19.29 -0.94 12.26
CA SER A 120 -20.70 -0.92 11.85
C SER A 120 -21.22 -2.32 11.54
N ILE A 121 -22.54 -2.51 11.57
CA ILE A 121 -23.19 -3.79 11.22
C ILE A 121 -22.75 -4.27 9.84
N SER A 122 -22.75 -3.39 8.83
CA SER A 122 -22.28 -3.71 7.48
C SER A 122 -20.78 -4.09 7.44
N SER A 123 -19.98 -3.63 8.40
CA SER A 123 -18.57 -4.00 8.51
C SER A 123 -18.38 -5.38 9.14
N ILE A 124 -19.22 -5.74 10.10
CA ILE A 124 -19.24 -7.07 10.71
C ILE A 124 -19.74 -8.10 9.69
N ASN A 125 -20.76 -7.78 8.91
CA ASN A 125 -21.32 -8.66 7.88
C ASN A 125 -20.31 -9.07 6.79
N ARG A 126 -19.20 -8.33 6.65
CA ARG A 126 -18.12 -8.69 5.70
C ARG A 126 -17.29 -9.90 6.15
N TYR A 127 -17.50 -10.38 7.38
CA TYR A 127 -16.82 -11.53 7.97
C TYR A 127 -17.78 -12.71 8.23
N GLU A 128 -19.00 -12.65 7.69
CA GLU A 128 -19.90 -13.83 7.63
C GLU A 128 -19.48 -14.80 6.52
#